data_AF-A0A1I7WGW0-F1
#
_entry.id   AF-A0A1I7WGW0-F1
#
_cell.length_a   1.000
_cell.length_b   1.000
_cell.length_c   1.000
_cell.angle_alpha   90.00
_cell.angle_beta   90.00
_cell.angle_gamma   90.00
#
_symmetry.space_group_name_H-M   'P 1'
#
loop_
_entity.id
_entity.type
_entity.pdbx_description
1 polymer ?
#
loop_
_entity_poly.entity_id
_entity_poly.type
_entity_poly.pdbx_seq_one_letter_code
_entity_poly.pdbx_strand_id
1 'polypeptide(L)'
;MKVFLNELAHSTCQHRGVLKPAKATPLRIVFDASQKSRWFPSFNDCISEGLTFMNKIHEILIAAKWGKIMITADIQASFVQIRIPEEHKDLTRFLWVKDTEKPLDRSNIQIFRFTRVPFGINASPSILNMTISKRMMDIGTPLAMEILNKPYVDCSGFPLPFLFS
;
A
#
# COMPACT_ATOMS: atom_id res chain seq x y z
N MET A 1 -9.74 31.06 -4.85
CA MET A 1 -8.83 29.91 -5.08
C MET A 1 -8.76 28.90 -3.93
N LYS A 2 -8.50 29.28 -2.67
CA LYS A 2 -8.43 28.34 -1.52
C LYS A 2 -9.72 27.57 -1.22
N VAL A 3 -10.89 28.17 -1.49
CA VAL A 3 -12.19 27.58 -1.13
C VAL A 3 -12.58 26.41 -2.06
N PHE A 4 -12.28 26.51 -3.36
CA PHE A 4 -12.64 25.48 -4.35
C PHE A 4 -11.76 24.24 -4.30
N LEU A 5 -10.46 24.40 -3.99
CA LEU A 5 -9.58 23.25 -3.76
C LEU A 5 -9.98 22.48 -2.50
N ASN A 6 -10.48 23.16 -1.47
CA ASN A 6 -10.99 22.49 -0.29
C ASN A 6 -12.17 21.57 -0.65
N GLU A 7 -13.26 22.08 -1.24
CA GLU A 7 -14.45 21.25 -1.52
C GLU A 7 -14.19 19.96 -2.32
N LEU A 8 -13.25 19.98 -3.27
CA LEU A 8 -12.84 18.78 -4.04
C LEU A 8 -11.81 17.92 -3.31
N ALA A 9 -10.97 18.51 -2.44
CA ALA A 9 -9.96 17.80 -1.66
C ALA A 9 -10.55 16.94 -0.53
N HIS A 10 -11.83 17.11 -0.20
CA HIS A 10 -12.48 16.44 0.94
C HIS A 10 -12.55 14.90 0.80
N SER A 11 -12.34 14.34 -0.40
CA SER A 11 -12.35 12.88 -0.65
C SER A 11 -11.23 12.39 -1.59
N THR A 12 -10.18 13.19 -1.78
CA THR A 12 -9.09 12.84 -2.70
C THR A 12 -7.75 12.74 -1.97
N CYS A 13 -6.99 11.68 -2.23
CA CYS A 13 -5.62 11.54 -1.76
C CYS A 13 -4.73 12.62 -2.38
N GLN A 14 -3.98 13.32 -1.54
CA GLN A 14 -2.95 14.24 -2.00
C GLN A 14 -1.75 13.46 -2.52
N HIS A 15 -1.03 14.03 -3.49
CA HIS A 15 0.15 13.42 -4.06
C HIS A 15 1.30 14.42 -4.23
N ARG A 16 2.53 13.92 -4.18
CA ARG A 16 3.75 14.71 -4.40
C ARG A 16 4.74 13.93 -5.28
N GLY A 17 5.35 14.62 -6.24
CA GLY A 17 6.49 14.10 -6.99
C GLY A 17 7.77 14.14 -6.16
N VAL A 18 8.42 13.00 -5.98
CA VAL A 18 9.73 12.87 -5.35
C VAL A 18 10.74 12.54 -6.42
N LEU A 19 11.70 13.45 -6.63
CA LEU A 19 12.80 13.24 -7.55
C LEU A 19 13.95 12.49 -6.85
N LYS A 20 14.37 11.38 -7.44
CA LYS A 20 15.51 10.56 -7.03
C LYS A 20 16.40 10.33 -8.25
N PRO A 21 17.31 11.27 -8.57
CA PRO A 21 18.09 11.25 -9.81
C PRO A 21 18.98 10.01 -9.98
N ALA A 22 19.34 9.34 -8.87
CA ALA A 22 20.17 8.13 -8.89
C ALA A 22 19.42 6.81 -9.22
N LYS A 23 18.11 6.85 -9.49
CA LYS A 23 17.32 5.65 -9.83
C LYS A 23 16.92 5.65 -11.32
N ALA A 24 16.76 4.45 -11.88
CA ALA A 24 16.27 4.24 -13.25
C ALA A 24 14.96 4.98 -13.56
N THR A 25 14.07 5.10 -12.56
CA THR A 25 12.90 5.98 -12.59
C THR A 25 13.17 7.21 -11.71
N PRO A 26 13.53 8.36 -12.29
CA PRO A 26 13.98 9.53 -11.52
C PRO A 26 12.82 10.26 -10.83
N LEU A 27 11.59 10.16 -11.30
CA LEU A 27 10.40 10.74 -10.66
C LEU A 27 9.50 9.64 -10.11
N ARG A 28 9.13 9.74 -8.83
CA ARG A 28 8.14 8.87 -8.19
C ARG A 28 7.02 9.70 -7.59
N ILE A 29 5.79 9.37 -7.92
CA ILE A 29 4.62 9.99 -7.30
C ILE A 29 4.33 9.25 -5.99
N VAL A 30 4.32 9.99 -4.88
CA VAL A 30 3.99 9.47 -3.56
C VAL A 30 2.64 10.06 -3.16
N PHE A 31 1.73 9.19 -2.73
CA PHE A 31 0.42 9.57 -2.23
C PHE A 31 0.49 9.69 -0.71
N ASP A 32 0.05 10.83 -0.19
CA ASP A 32 -0.01 11.10 1.24
C ASP A 32 -1.47 11.04 1.70
N ALA A 33 -1.84 9.89 2.25
CA ALA A 33 -3.15 9.63 2.82
C ALA A 33 -3.30 10.13 4.27
N SER A 34 -2.22 10.64 4.87
CA SER A 34 -2.19 11.08 6.28
C SER A 34 -2.44 12.58 6.47
N GLN A 35 -2.56 13.34 5.37
CA GLN A 35 -2.83 14.78 5.39
C GLN A 35 -4.20 15.05 6.03
N LYS A 36 -4.18 15.73 7.18
CA LYS A 36 -5.38 16.23 7.86
C LYS A 36 -5.61 17.68 7.44
N SER A 37 -6.88 18.07 7.28
CA SER A 37 -7.23 19.48 7.19
C SER A 37 -7.74 19.95 8.56
N ARG A 38 -7.72 21.27 8.81
CA ARG A 38 -8.13 21.85 10.11
C ARG A 38 -9.55 21.46 10.56
N TRP A 39 -10.40 21.03 9.63
CA TRP A 39 -11.82 20.74 9.89
C TRP A 39 -12.27 19.35 9.43
N PHE A 40 -11.41 18.58 8.76
CA PHE A 40 -11.76 17.26 8.21
C PHE A 40 -10.69 16.20 8.51
N PRO A 41 -11.12 14.95 8.79
CA PRO A 41 -10.22 13.82 9.01
C PRO A 41 -9.34 13.52 7.78
N SER A 42 -8.18 12.90 8.00
CA SER A 42 -7.35 12.41 6.90
C SER A 42 -7.98 11.20 6.22
N PHE A 43 -7.51 10.87 5.02
CA PHE A 43 -7.95 9.67 4.31
C PHE A 43 -7.73 8.39 5.12
N ASN A 44 -6.59 8.31 5.84
CA ASN A 44 -6.31 7.21 6.77
C ASN A 44 -7.25 7.21 7.99
N ASP A 45 -7.71 8.36 8.49
CA ASP A 45 -8.67 8.38 9.60
C ASP A 45 -10.06 7.85 9.18
N CYS A 46 -10.41 7.99 7.89
CA CYS A 46 -11.66 7.47 7.33
C CYS A 46 -11.59 5.97 6.98
N ILE A 47 -10.40 5.38 6.98
CA ILE A 47 -10.17 3.99 6.60
C ILE A 47 -9.72 3.21 7.84
N SER A 48 -10.38 2.10 8.11
CA SER A 48 -9.94 1.19 9.17
C SER A 48 -8.61 0.54 8.78
N GLU A 49 -7.57 0.78 9.59
CA GLU A 49 -6.20 0.25 9.40
C GLU A 49 -6.15 -1.28 9.35
N GLY A 50 -7.16 -1.96 9.91
CA GLY A 50 -7.25 -3.41 9.94
C GLY A 50 -6.12 -4.06 10.76
N LEU A 51 -6.04 -5.38 10.72
CA LEU A 51 -4.96 -6.12 11.36
C LEU A 51 -3.72 -6.12 10.46
N THR A 52 -2.62 -5.57 10.96
CA THR A 52 -1.35 -5.45 10.22
C THR A 52 -0.23 -6.22 10.94
N PHE A 53 0.58 -6.98 10.19
CA PHE A 53 1.70 -7.77 10.74
C PHE A 53 2.94 -6.93 11.12
N MET A 54 2.97 -5.63 10.80
CA MET A 54 4.08 -4.71 11.13
C MET A 54 4.45 -4.67 12.62
N ASN A 55 3.55 -5.06 13.52
CA ASN A 55 3.81 -5.09 14.96
C ASN A 55 4.89 -6.11 15.39
N LYS A 56 5.37 -6.95 14.48
CA LYS A 56 6.25 -8.09 14.78
C LYS A 56 7.64 -8.02 14.14
N ILE A 57 8.10 -6.84 13.71
CA ILE A 57 9.42 -6.70 13.06
C ILE A 57 10.59 -7.25 13.90
N HIS A 58 10.49 -7.17 15.22
CA HIS A 58 11.50 -7.68 16.15
C HIS A 58 11.62 -9.21 16.10
N GLU A 59 10.51 -9.95 16.06
CA GLU A 59 10.57 -11.41 15.95
C GLU A 59 11.03 -11.87 14.53
N ILE A 60 10.94 -11.03 13.48
CA ILE A 60 11.60 -11.27 12.17
C ILE A 60 13.10 -11.26 12.32
N LEU A 61 13.64 -10.19 12.90
CA LEU A 61 15.08 -10.00 13.03
C LEU A 61 15.71 -11.10 13.89
N ILE A 62 14.97 -11.55 14.91
CA ILE A 62 15.30 -12.72 15.72
C ILE A 62 15.29 -13.97 14.82
N ALA A 63 14.17 -14.31 14.16
CA ALA A 63 14.07 -15.50 13.32
C ALA A 63 15.10 -15.54 12.18
N ALA A 64 15.43 -14.39 11.60
CA ALA A 64 16.46 -14.23 10.58
C ALA A 64 17.88 -14.53 11.10
N LYS A 65 18.16 -14.22 12.37
CA LYS A 65 19.44 -14.54 13.00
C LYS A 65 19.61 -16.04 13.30
N TRP A 66 18.52 -16.72 13.67
CA TRP A 66 18.54 -18.15 14.00
C TRP A 66 18.29 -19.06 12.80
N GLY A 67 17.69 -18.54 11.73
CA GLY A 67 17.44 -19.26 10.49
C GLY A 67 18.68 -19.41 9.62
N LYS A 68 18.85 -20.59 9.00
CA LYS A 68 19.98 -20.87 8.10
C LYS A 68 19.82 -20.21 6.72
N ILE A 69 18.58 -19.92 6.31
CA ILE A 69 18.22 -19.37 4.99
C ILE A 69 17.10 -18.36 5.23
N MET A 70 17.04 -17.26 4.47
CA MET A 70 15.96 -16.27 4.57
C MET A 70 15.53 -15.87 3.16
N ILE A 71 14.29 -16.20 2.77
CA ILE A 71 13.76 -15.91 1.42
C ILE A 71 13.07 -14.56 1.38
N THR A 72 13.64 -13.60 0.64
CA THR A 72 13.09 -12.25 0.51
C THR A 72 12.26 -12.05 -0.78
N ALA A 73 11.05 -11.47 -0.68
CA ALA A 73 10.26 -10.97 -1.81
C ALA A 73 9.88 -9.48 -1.62
N ASP A 74 9.86 -8.71 -2.71
CA ASP A 74 9.47 -7.29 -2.71
C ASP A 74 7.94 -7.14 -2.63
N ILE A 75 7.49 -6.48 -1.56
CA ILE A 75 6.09 -6.26 -1.24
C ILE A 75 5.51 -5.06 -2.01
N GLN A 76 6.34 -4.13 -2.50
CA GLN A 76 5.82 -3.01 -3.29
C GLN A 76 5.18 -3.49 -4.59
N ALA A 77 5.70 -4.57 -5.16
CA ALA A 77 5.16 -5.19 -6.38
C ALA A 77 3.84 -5.96 -6.14
N SER A 78 3.53 -6.36 -4.91
CA SER A 78 2.34 -7.18 -4.62
C SER A 78 1.06 -6.32 -4.57
N PHE A 79 1.12 -5.08 -4.09
CA PHE A 79 -0.05 -4.19 -4.05
C PHE A 79 -0.67 -3.94 -5.43
N VAL A 80 0.16 -3.88 -6.49
CA VAL A 80 -0.29 -3.69 -7.88
C VAL A 80 -1.10 -4.90 -8.38
N GLN A 81 -0.92 -6.07 -7.78
CA GLN A 81 -1.67 -7.28 -8.15
C GLN A 81 -3.08 -7.30 -7.55
N ILE A 82 -3.34 -6.56 -6.48
CA ILE A 82 -4.62 -6.54 -5.77
C ILE A 82 -5.55 -5.52 -6.41
N ARG A 83 -6.71 -5.97 -6.90
CA ARG A 83 -7.73 -5.10 -7.52
C ARG A 83 -8.70 -4.59 -6.45
N ILE A 84 -9.03 -3.31 -6.53
CA ILE A 84 -10.05 -2.70 -5.67
C ILE A 84 -11.44 -2.99 -6.26
N PRO A 85 -12.39 -3.50 -5.47
CA PRO A 85 -13.80 -3.65 -5.87
C PRO A 85 -14.40 -2.32 -6.34
N GLU A 86 -15.33 -2.35 -7.30
CA GLU A 86 -15.89 -1.12 -7.91
C GLU A 86 -16.49 -0.17 -6.86
N GLU A 87 -17.17 -0.73 -5.86
CA GLU A 87 -17.78 -0.04 -4.72
C GLU A 87 -16.78 0.75 -3.86
N HIS A 88 -15.50 0.36 -3.86
CA HIS A 88 -14.47 0.99 -3.04
C HIS A 88 -13.50 1.88 -3.82
N LYS A 89 -13.60 1.92 -5.16
CA LYS A 89 -12.72 2.78 -5.99
C LYS A 89 -12.97 4.26 -5.79
N ASP A 90 -14.17 4.63 -5.37
CA ASP A 90 -14.53 6.01 -5.10
C ASP A 90 -13.85 6.56 -3.84
N LEU A 91 -13.35 5.68 -2.98
CA LEU A 91 -12.52 6.07 -1.84
C LEU A 91 -11.13 6.50 -2.33
N THR A 92 -10.55 5.83 -3.32
CA THR A 92 -9.17 6.06 -3.75
C THR A 92 -9.06 7.06 -4.92
N ARG A 93 -9.71 8.22 -4.78
CA ARG A 93 -9.65 9.31 -5.79
C ARG A 93 -8.40 10.16 -5.60
N PHE A 94 -7.83 10.69 -6.68
CA PHE A 94 -6.77 11.70 -6.64
C PHE A 94 -6.93 12.73 -7.75
N LEU A 95 -6.45 13.95 -7.52
CA LEU A 95 -6.50 15.05 -8.48
C LEU A 95 -5.23 15.06 -9.33
N TRP A 96 -5.39 15.37 -10.61
CA TRP A 96 -4.31 15.55 -11.56
C TRP A 96 -4.53 16.82 -12.38
N VAL A 97 -3.44 17.54 -12.68
CA VAL A 97 -3.50 18.74 -13.51
C VAL A 97 -3.24 18.34 -14.96
N LYS A 98 -4.13 18.72 -15.88
CA LYS A 98 -3.97 18.38 -17.31
C LYS A 98 -2.81 19.15 -17.94
N ASP A 99 -2.73 20.45 -17.66
CA ASP A 99 -1.74 21.36 -18.22
C ASP A 99 -1.16 22.24 -17.12
N THR A 100 0.13 22.12 -16.86
CA THR A 100 0.83 22.87 -15.80
C THR A 100 1.03 24.34 -16.14
N GLU A 101 0.93 24.73 -17.42
CA GLU A 101 1.07 26.12 -17.88
C GLU A 101 -0.24 26.92 -17.74
N LYS A 102 -1.38 26.22 -17.60
CA LYS A 102 -2.69 26.83 -17.43
C LYS A 102 -3.00 27.06 -15.95
N PRO A 103 -3.85 28.06 -15.62
CA PRO A 103 -4.31 28.28 -14.25
C PRO A 103 -5.00 27.02 -13.69
N LEU A 104 -4.88 26.85 -12.37
CA LEU A 104 -5.53 25.79 -11.59
C LEU A 104 -7.04 26.06 -11.47
N ASP A 105 -7.75 25.87 -12.58
CA ASP A 105 -9.20 25.97 -12.67
C ASP A 105 -9.86 24.60 -12.84
N ARG A 106 -11.18 24.52 -12.56
CA ARG A 106 -11.96 23.26 -12.64
C ARG A 106 -11.87 22.57 -14.01
N SER A 107 -11.70 23.34 -15.10
CA SER A 107 -11.53 22.80 -16.46
C SER A 107 -10.17 22.10 -16.68
N ASN A 108 -9.16 22.50 -15.91
CA ASN A 108 -7.78 22.02 -15.98
C ASN A 108 -7.47 20.91 -14.97
N ILE A 109 -8.38 20.64 -14.03
CA ILE A 109 -8.24 19.57 -13.04
C ILE A 109 -8.99 18.33 -13.52
N GLN A 110 -8.36 17.17 -13.40
CA GLN A 110 -8.94 15.86 -13.67
C GLN A 110 -8.92 15.01 -12.40
N ILE A 111 -9.97 14.22 -12.19
CA ILE A 111 -10.06 13.29 -11.05
C ILE A 111 -9.82 11.88 -11.57
N PHE A 112 -8.81 11.22 -11.02
CA PHE A 112 -8.50 9.82 -11.28
C PHE A 112 -8.87 8.96 -10.09
N ARG A 113 -9.04 7.66 -10.33
CA ARG A 113 -9.40 6.64 -9.35
C ARG A 113 -8.41 5.49 -9.44
N PHE A 114 -7.93 5.00 -8.30
CA PHE A 114 -7.11 3.81 -8.31
C PHE A 114 -7.96 2.56 -8.59
N THR A 115 -7.44 1.70 -9.45
CA THR A 115 -8.02 0.37 -9.72
C THR A 115 -7.34 -0.73 -8.91
N ARG A 116 -6.17 -0.43 -8.35
CA ARG A 116 -5.32 -1.32 -7.55
C ARG A 116 -5.01 -0.66 -6.21
N VAL A 117 -4.72 -1.46 -5.19
CA VAL A 117 -4.38 -0.94 -3.86
C VAL A 117 -3.15 -0.03 -3.97
N PRO A 118 -3.26 1.28 -3.65
CA PRO A 118 -2.12 2.17 -3.74
C PRO A 118 -1.22 2.03 -2.51
N PHE A 119 0.04 2.40 -2.70
CA PHE A 119 1.00 2.49 -1.60
C PHE A 119 0.76 3.77 -0.80
N GLY A 120 0.83 3.69 0.53
CA GLY A 120 0.71 4.85 1.43
C GLY A 120 -0.62 5.00 2.18
N ILE A 121 -1.58 4.08 2.01
CA ILE A 121 -2.78 4.00 2.85
C ILE A 121 -2.51 3.06 4.03
N ASN A 122 -3.03 3.40 5.22
CA ASN A 122 -2.92 2.58 6.43
C ASN A 122 -3.50 1.16 6.29
N ALA A 123 -4.59 0.98 5.54
CA ALA A 123 -5.20 -0.33 5.30
C ALA A 123 -4.49 -1.20 4.25
N SER A 124 -3.60 -0.63 3.43
CA SER A 124 -2.94 -1.37 2.34
C SER A 124 -2.21 -2.64 2.85
N PRO A 125 -1.42 -2.58 3.93
CA PRO A 125 -0.80 -3.77 4.53
C PRO A 125 -1.82 -4.82 4.99
N SER A 126 -2.90 -4.40 5.64
CA SER A 126 -3.94 -5.34 6.11
C SER A 126 -4.64 -6.04 4.95
N ILE A 127 -4.99 -5.30 3.89
CA ILE A 127 -5.60 -5.87 2.68
C ILE A 127 -4.67 -6.88 2.01
N LEU A 128 -3.37 -6.58 1.93
CA LEU A 128 -2.38 -7.50 1.40
C LEU A 128 -2.31 -8.78 2.25
N ASN A 129 -2.26 -8.64 3.57
CA ASN A 129 -2.19 -9.76 4.50
C ASN A 129 -3.39 -10.71 4.37
N MET A 130 -4.60 -10.15 4.28
CA MET A 130 -5.81 -10.92 4.03
C MET A 130 -5.76 -11.63 2.67
N THR A 131 -5.26 -10.95 1.63
CA THR A 131 -5.15 -11.50 0.29
C THR A 131 -4.17 -12.67 0.23
N ILE A 132 -2.99 -12.54 0.87
CA ILE A 132 -1.99 -13.60 0.95
C ILE A 132 -2.55 -14.78 1.74
N SER A 133 -3.18 -14.51 2.89
CA SER A 133 -3.74 -15.56 3.73
C SER A 133 -4.78 -16.38 2.98
N LYS A 134 -5.72 -15.69 2.30
CA LYS A 134 -6.71 -16.34 1.45
C LYS A 134 -6.06 -17.16 0.34
N ARG A 135 -5.06 -16.61 -0.35
CA ARG A 135 -4.38 -17.31 -1.43
C ARG A 135 -3.67 -18.58 -0.96
N MET A 136 -3.05 -18.55 0.22
CA MET A 136 -2.38 -19.72 0.80
C MET A 136 -3.40 -20.80 1.23
N MET A 137 -4.56 -20.39 1.77
CA MET A 137 -5.66 -21.32 2.08
C MET A 137 -6.19 -21.99 0.82
N ASP A 138 -6.36 -21.23 -0.28
CA ASP A 138 -6.82 -21.76 -1.56
C ASP A 138 -5.84 -22.76 -2.19
N ILE A 139 -4.52 -22.57 -1.97
CA ILE A 139 -3.48 -23.49 -2.47
C ILE A 139 -3.49 -24.81 -1.68
N GLY A 140 -3.72 -24.76 -0.38
CA GLY A 140 -3.93 -25.95 0.46
C GLY A 140 -2.74 -26.93 0.57
N THR A 141 -1.53 -26.53 0.12
CA THR A 141 -0.35 -27.39 0.22
C THR A 141 0.21 -27.38 1.64
N PRO A 142 0.94 -28.44 2.07
CA PRO A 142 1.61 -28.46 3.36
C PRO A 142 2.53 -27.26 3.57
N LEU A 143 3.23 -26.84 2.50
CA LEU A 143 4.06 -25.63 2.50
C LEU A 143 3.21 -24.36 2.70
N ALA A 144 2.08 -24.20 1.99
CA ALA A 144 1.22 -23.03 2.17
C ALA A 144 0.64 -22.95 3.59
N MET A 145 0.30 -24.09 4.19
CA MET A 145 -0.16 -24.16 5.59
C MET A 145 0.98 -23.86 6.58
N GLU A 146 2.21 -24.27 6.29
CA GLU A 146 3.38 -23.89 7.08
C GLU A 146 3.63 -22.36 7.01
N ILE A 147 3.47 -21.77 5.82
CA ILE A 147 3.56 -20.32 5.61
C ILE A 147 2.47 -19.57 6.39
N LEU A 148 1.25 -20.11 6.43
CA LEU A 148 0.13 -19.55 7.21
C LEU A 148 0.35 -19.65 8.72
N ASN A 149 0.87 -20.80 9.18
CA ASN A 149 1.11 -21.08 10.60
C ASN A 149 2.39 -20.42 11.14
N LYS A 150 3.32 -20.06 10.26
CA LYS A 150 4.49 -19.22 10.54
C LYS A 150 4.32 -17.90 9.79
N PRO A 151 3.38 -17.03 10.21
CA PRO A 151 3.05 -15.81 9.48
C PRO A 151 4.19 -14.81 9.64
N TYR A 152 5.25 -14.98 8.87
CA TYR A 152 6.25 -13.95 8.70
C TYR A 152 6.29 -13.47 7.27
N VAL A 153 5.25 -12.69 6.95
CA VAL A 153 5.11 -11.97 5.70
C VAL A 153 4.87 -10.50 6.02
N ASP A 154 5.94 -9.81 6.39
CA ASP A 154 6.17 -8.43 5.97
C ASP A 154 7.68 -8.20 6.03
N CYS A 155 8.33 -8.00 4.89
CA CYS A 155 9.76 -8.25 4.64
C CYS A 155 10.15 -9.74 4.70
N SER A 156 9.72 -10.47 3.67
CA SER A 156 10.74 -11.10 2.83
C SER A 156 11.74 -11.98 3.62
N GLY A 157 11.32 -13.08 4.24
CA GLY A 157 12.28 -14.01 4.82
C GLY A 157 11.72 -15.32 5.34
N PHE A 158 11.79 -16.41 4.57
CA PHE A 158 11.56 -17.77 5.11
C PHE A 158 12.84 -18.38 5.72
N PRO A 159 12.94 -18.49 7.06
CA PRO A 159 13.76 -19.52 7.69
C PRO A 159 13.13 -20.87 7.43
N LEU A 160 13.76 -21.66 6.56
CA LEU A 160 13.49 -23.09 6.40
C LEU A 160 14.30 -23.86 7.46
N PRO A 161 13.67 -24.41 8.51
CA PRO A 161 14.24 -25.52 9.24
C PRO A 161 13.75 -26.82 8.58
N PHE A 162 14.72 -27.64 8.11
CA PHE A 162 14.55 -29.06 7.72
C PHE A 162 13.72 -29.36 6.47
N LEU A 163 14.37 -29.40 5.29
CA LEU A 163 13.85 -30.15 4.12
C LEU A 163 14.95 -30.80 3.25
N PHE A 164 16.16 -30.98 3.80
CA PHE A 164 17.19 -31.82 3.18
C PHE A 164 17.76 -32.79 4.22
N SER A 165 17.14 -33.95 4.33
CA SER A 165 17.79 -35.21 4.73
C SER A 165 17.24 -36.32 3.86
#